data_AF-A0A1V5YTL1-F1
#
_entry.id   AF-A0A1V5YTL1-F1
#
_cell.length_a   1.000
_cell.length_b   1.000
_cell.length_c   1.000
_cell.angle_alpha   90.00
_cell.angle_beta   90.00
_cell.angle_gamma   90.00
#
_symmetry.space_group_name_H-M   'P 1'
#
loop_
_entity.id
_entity.type
_entity.pdbx_description
1 polymer ?
#
loop_
_entity_poly.entity_id
_entity_poly.type
_entity_poly.pdbx_seq_one_letter_code
_entity_poly.pdbx_strand_id
1 'polypeptide(L)'
;MTRSKAIRKWYVWWCGGSANEARECRSTTHPLYPYRLGGGVPEGYAATDRAKAIREYCLDCCGFSARAVRKCTFTDCPLYPYRFGYRKKGSIGGSKRKTKAQAGSCMAEEVKTLKQPYIG
;
A
#
# COMPACT_ATOMS: atom_id res chain seq x y z
N MET A 1 -7.44 2.06 14.26
CA MET A 1 -6.37 2.28 13.25
C MET A 1 -7.01 2.61 11.90
N THR A 2 -6.34 3.33 11.00
CA THR A 2 -6.80 3.51 9.59
C THR A 2 -5.96 2.65 8.65
N ARG A 3 -6.44 2.38 7.43
CA ARG A 3 -5.67 1.62 6.42
C ARG A 3 -4.29 2.24 6.16
N SER A 4 -4.20 3.56 6.01
CA SER A 4 -2.91 4.24 5.80
C SER A 4 -1.96 4.05 6.98
N LYS A 5 -2.48 4.12 8.22
CA LYS A 5 -1.67 3.84 9.42
C LYS A 5 -1.25 2.36 9.45
N ALA A 6 -2.11 1.43 9.04
CA ALA A 6 -1.82 0.01 8.98
C ALA A 6 -0.69 -0.33 8.00
N ILE A 7 -0.76 0.23 6.79
CA ILE A 7 0.29 0.09 5.77
C ILE A 7 1.61 0.63 6.32
N ARG A 8 1.61 1.85 6.87
CA ARG A 8 2.84 2.44 7.44
C ARG A 8 3.41 1.62 8.59
N LYS A 9 2.57 1.13 9.50
CA LYS A 9 3.01 0.23 10.60
C LYS A 9 3.56 -1.09 10.06
N TRP A 10 2.96 -1.63 9.00
CA TRP A 10 3.44 -2.84 8.34
C TRP A 10 4.85 -2.64 7.75
N TYR A 11 5.12 -1.51 7.07
CA TYR A 11 6.48 -1.21 6.59
C TYR A 11 7.49 -1.06 7.71
N VAL A 12 7.12 -0.37 8.79
CA VAL A 12 7.99 -0.23 9.97
C VAL A 12 8.31 -1.60 10.57
N TRP A 13 7.32 -2.49 10.65
CA TRP A 13 7.51 -3.84 11.17
C TRP A 13 8.33 -4.75 10.23
N TRP A 14 8.14 -4.60 8.91
CA TRP A 14 8.79 -5.44 7.90
C TRP A 14 10.21 -4.99 7.55
N CYS A 15 10.51 -3.69 7.56
CA CYS A 15 11.77 -3.14 7.06
C CYS A 15 12.83 -2.82 8.12
N GLY A 16 12.59 -3.03 9.42
CA GLY A 16 13.61 -2.84 10.46
C GLY A 16 13.32 -1.80 11.54
N GLY A 17 12.12 -1.21 11.56
CA GLY A 17 11.63 -0.42 12.70
C GLY A 17 11.63 1.10 12.50
N SER A 18 12.05 1.63 11.35
CA SER A 18 12.04 3.09 11.11
C SER A 18 11.17 3.53 9.93
N ALA A 19 10.68 4.78 10.00
CA ALA A 19 9.94 5.38 8.89
C ALA A 19 10.85 5.74 7.69
N ASN A 20 12.17 5.83 7.90
CA ASN A 20 13.14 6.12 6.85
C ASN A 20 13.35 4.91 5.93
N GLU A 21 13.41 3.70 6.47
CA GLU A 21 13.50 2.47 5.68
C GLU A 21 12.29 2.32 4.74
N ALA A 22 11.10 2.70 5.20
CA ALA A 22 9.91 2.72 4.35
C ALA A 22 10.03 3.74 3.19
N ARG A 23 10.72 4.86 3.40
CA ARG A 23 10.96 5.87 2.36
C ARG A 23 11.96 5.36 1.32
N GLU A 24 13.02 4.72 1.80
CA GLU A 24 14.17 4.20 1.05
C GLU A 24 13.96 2.78 0.50
N CYS A 25 12.75 2.23 0.64
CA CYS A 25 12.42 0.91 0.10
C CYS A 25 12.67 0.88 -1.42
N ARG A 26 13.64 0.06 -1.84
CA ARG A 26 14.05 -0.11 -3.24
C ARG A 26 13.09 -0.97 -4.08
N SER A 27 12.17 -1.70 -3.45
CA SER A 27 11.18 -2.51 -4.16
C SER A 27 10.01 -1.63 -4.57
N THR A 28 10.00 -1.20 -5.84
CA THR A 28 8.90 -0.44 -6.45
C THR A 28 7.76 -1.35 -6.92
N THR A 29 7.99 -2.67 -6.97
CA THR A 29 7.14 -3.64 -7.67
C THR A 29 6.00 -4.21 -6.84
N HIS A 30 5.94 -3.91 -5.53
CA HIS A 30 4.93 -4.53 -4.67
C HIS A 30 3.66 -3.66 -4.51
N PRO A 31 2.46 -4.25 -4.29
CA PRO A 31 1.18 -3.54 -4.40
C PRO A 31 0.97 -2.40 -3.39
N LEU A 32 1.70 -2.45 -2.27
CA LEU A 32 1.61 -1.46 -1.19
C LEU A 32 2.59 -0.29 -1.36
N TYR A 33 3.57 -0.40 -2.27
CA TYR A 33 4.59 0.62 -2.54
C TYR A 33 4.04 2.05 -2.68
N PRO A 34 2.93 2.28 -3.41
CA PRO A 34 2.42 3.63 -3.60
C PRO A 34 1.84 4.25 -2.32
N TYR A 35 1.54 3.45 -1.31
CA TYR A 35 0.86 3.87 -0.08
C TYR A 35 1.78 3.93 1.15
N ARG A 36 3.06 3.59 1.00
CA ARG A 36 4.03 3.40 2.09
C ARG A 36 4.18 4.61 3.02
N LEU A 37 4.16 5.81 2.45
CA LEU A 37 4.34 7.06 3.21
C LEU A 37 3.06 7.52 3.93
N GLY A 38 1.92 6.85 3.72
CA GLY A 38 0.60 7.28 4.22
C GLY A 38 0.03 8.53 3.54
N GLY A 39 0.75 9.04 2.53
CA GLY A 39 0.42 10.21 1.71
C GLY A 39 -0.57 9.92 0.59
N GLY A 40 -0.53 10.80 -0.42
CA GLY A 40 -1.09 10.55 -1.74
C GLY A 40 -0.24 9.52 -2.50
N VAL A 41 -0.76 9.08 -3.64
CA VAL A 41 -0.07 8.15 -4.53
C VAL A 41 0.95 8.94 -5.35
N PRO A 42 2.22 8.49 -5.48
CA PRO A 42 3.21 9.16 -6.31
C PRO A 42 2.81 9.15 -7.79
N GLU A 43 3.35 10.09 -8.55
CA GLU A 43 3.13 10.18 -10.00
C GLU A 43 3.53 8.86 -10.70
N GLY A 44 2.74 8.47 -11.71
CA GLY A 44 2.94 7.21 -12.43
C GLY A 44 2.27 5.97 -11.81
N TYR A 45 1.73 6.05 -10.59
CA TYR A 45 0.98 4.94 -9.98
C TYR A 45 -0.52 5.23 -9.99
N ALA A 46 -1.32 4.23 -10.35
CA ALA A 46 -2.77 4.36 -10.30
C ALA A 46 -3.23 4.51 -8.85
N ALA A 47 -4.05 5.53 -8.58
CA ALA A 47 -4.70 5.72 -7.29
C ALA A 47 -5.80 4.66 -7.09
N THR A 48 -5.39 3.44 -6.76
CA THR A 48 -6.27 2.34 -6.38
C THR A 48 -6.81 2.55 -4.95
N ASP A 49 -7.91 1.89 -4.60
CA ASP A 49 -8.35 1.91 -3.20
C ASP A 49 -7.29 1.17 -2.37
N ARG A 50 -6.81 1.78 -1.28
CA ARG A 50 -5.90 1.15 -0.31
C ARG A 50 -6.41 -0.22 0.14
N ALA A 51 -7.73 -0.40 0.18
CA ALA A 51 -8.32 -1.69 0.51
C ALA A 51 -8.01 -2.78 -0.54
N LYS A 52 -8.00 -2.42 -1.83
CA LYS A 52 -7.61 -3.32 -2.92
C LYS A 52 -6.13 -3.67 -2.85
N ALA A 53 -5.27 -2.67 -2.64
CA ALA A 53 -3.83 -2.88 -2.52
C ALA A 53 -3.46 -3.80 -1.34
N ILE A 54 -4.12 -3.64 -0.19
CA ILE A 54 -3.92 -4.56 0.96
C ILE A 54 -4.38 -5.98 0.61
N ARG A 55 -5.52 -6.11 -0.08
CA ARG A 55 -6.06 -7.42 -0.46
C ARG A 55 -5.15 -8.16 -1.43
N GLU A 56 -4.60 -7.44 -2.41
CA GLU A 56 -3.64 -7.93 -3.40
C GLU A 56 -2.35 -8.38 -2.72
N TYR A 57 -1.77 -7.55 -1.85
CA TYR A 57 -0.62 -7.95 -1.05
C TYR A 57 -0.87 -9.21 -0.21
N CYS A 58 -2.05 -9.32 0.42
CA CYS A 58 -2.40 -10.52 1.16
C CYS A 58 -2.56 -11.76 0.25
N LEU A 59 -2.96 -11.59 -1.02
CA LEU A 59 -2.94 -12.69 -1.99
C LEU A 59 -1.52 -13.13 -2.27
N ASP A 60 -0.64 -12.20 -2.63
CA ASP A 60 0.77 -12.50 -2.92
C ASP A 60 1.44 -13.23 -1.75
N CYS A 61 1.25 -12.71 -0.54
CA CYS A 61 1.80 -13.29 0.70
C CYS A 61 1.27 -14.69 1.00
N CYS A 62 0.07 -15.05 0.51
CA CYS A 62 -0.57 -16.35 0.75
C CYS A 62 -0.64 -17.22 -0.52
N GLY A 63 0.29 -17.01 -1.48
CA GLY A 63 0.37 -17.82 -2.70
C GLY A 63 -0.87 -17.71 -3.58
N PHE A 64 -1.41 -16.49 -3.72
CA PHE A 64 -2.62 -16.15 -4.49
C PHE A 64 -3.90 -16.89 -4.09
N SER A 65 -3.92 -17.59 -2.94
CA SER A 65 -5.08 -18.35 -2.49
C SER A 65 -5.95 -17.54 -1.53
N ALA A 66 -7.16 -17.16 -1.98
CA ALA A 66 -8.15 -16.51 -1.12
C ALA A 66 -8.56 -17.35 0.10
N ARG A 67 -8.42 -18.69 0.00
CA ARG A 67 -8.68 -19.62 1.11
C ARG A 67 -7.57 -19.55 2.15
N ALA A 68 -6.31 -19.44 1.71
CA ALA A 68 -5.17 -19.25 2.60
C ALA A 68 -5.24 -17.91 3.33
N VAL A 69 -5.65 -16.82 2.67
CA VAL A 69 -5.86 -15.50 3.34
C VAL A 69 -6.90 -15.58 4.45
N ARG A 70 -7.97 -16.36 4.26
CA ARG A 70 -8.99 -16.60 5.30
C ARG A 70 -8.43 -17.39 6.49
N LYS A 71 -7.55 -18.36 6.22
CA LYS A 71 -6.90 -19.22 7.22
C LYS A 71 -5.60 -18.64 7.79
N CYS A 72 -5.21 -17.44 7.39
CA CYS A 72 -4.00 -16.79 7.88
C CYS A 72 -4.09 -16.61 9.41
N THR A 73 -3.10 -17.13 10.13
CA THR A 73 -3.02 -17.07 11.61
C THR A 73 -2.12 -15.95 12.11
N PHE A 74 -1.49 -15.17 11.23
CA PHE A 74 -0.64 -14.03 11.59
C PHE A 74 -1.46 -12.83 12.08
N THR A 75 -1.98 -12.93 13.30
CA THR A 75 -2.79 -11.88 13.94
C THR A 75 -1.99 -10.62 14.27
N ASP A 76 -0.68 -10.75 14.44
CA ASP A 76 0.22 -9.64 14.76
C ASP A 76 0.51 -8.73 13.55
N CYS A 77 0.20 -9.21 12.34
CA CYS A 77 0.37 -8.42 11.12
C CYS A 77 -0.55 -7.20 11.16
N PRO A 78 -0.03 -5.96 11.01
CA PRO A 78 -0.85 -4.75 11.00
C PRO A 78 -1.93 -4.72 9.91
N LEU A 79 -1.75 -5.50 8.83
CA LEU A 79 -2.69 -5.63 7.72
C LEU A 79 -3.79 -6.67 7.98
N TYR A 80 -3.63 -7.55 8.97
CA TYR A 80 -4.58 -8.62 9.32
C TYR A 80 -6.06 -8.15 9.41
N PRO A 81 -6.41 -7.02 10.06
CA PRO A 81 -7.80 -6.56 10.12
C PRO A 81 -8.35 -6.05 8.77
N TYR A 82 -7.48 -5.78 7.79
CA TYR A 82 -7.83 -5.24 6.48
C TYR A 82 -7.66 -6.25 5.34
N ARG A 83 -7.23 -7.48 5.64
CA ARG A 83 -6.86 -8.52 4.66
C ARG A 83 -7.94 -8.90 3.65
N PHE A 84 -9.20 -8.63 3.97
CA PHE A 84 -10.34 -8.94 3.09
C PHE A 84 -10.71 -7.82 2.11
N GLY A 85 -10.07 -6.65 2.19
CA GLY A 85 -10.22 -5.59 1.19
C GLY A 85 -11.58 -4.87 1.16
N TYR A 86 -12.50 -5.14 2.10
CA TYR A 86 -13.78 -4.43 2.15
C TYR A 86 -13.77 -3.25 3.14
N ARG A 87 -14.64 -2.27 2.87
CA ARG A 87 -14.98 -1.18 3.79
C ARG A 87 -16.19 -1.62 4.61
N LYS A 88 -16.11 -1.61 5.95
CA LYS A 88 -17.33 -1.59 6.77
C LYS A 88 -18.10 -0.32 6.40
N LYS A 89 -19.29 -0.47 5.82
CA LYS A 89 -20.22 0.60 5.50
C LYS A 89 -20.59 1.26 6.84
N GLY A 90 -20.03 2.43 7.14
CA GLY A 90 -20.27 3.12 8.43
C GLY A 90 -19.12 3.96 8.99
N SER A 91 -17.89 3.87 8.46
CA SER A 91 -16.80 4.77 8.90
C SER A 91 -16.70 6.00 7.99
N ILE A 92 -17.37 7.08 8.39
CA ILE A 92 -17.15 8.44 7.87
C ILE A 92 -15.70 8.82 8.26
N GLY A 93 -14.78 8.77 7.29
CA GLY A 93 -13.36 9.00 7.54
C GLY A 93 -12.66 9.62 6.34
N GLY A 94 -13.37 10.47 5.60
CA GLY A 94 -12.79 11.34 4.57
C GLY A 94 -12.30 12.63 5.19
N SER A 95 -11.15 12.60 5.87
CA SER A 95 -10.51 13.85 6.30
C SER A 95 -9.88 14.51 5.06
N LYS A 96 -10.52 15.58 4.57
CA LYS A 96 -10.02 16.45 3.51
C LYS A 96 -8.63 16.95 3.93
N ARG A 97 -7.57 16.47 3.28
CA ARG A 97 -6.23 17.05 3.44
C ARG A 97 -6.12 18.24 2.49
N LYS A 98 -5.94 19.43 3.05
CA LYS A 98 -5.55 20.65 2.32
C LYS A 98 -4.16 20.41 1.75
N THR A 99 -4.01 20.45 0.43
CA THR A 99 -2.72 20.47 -0.25
C THR A 99 -2.17 21.89 -0.17
N LYS A 100 -0.98 22.07 0.42
CA LYS A 100 -0.14 23.25 0.24
C LYS A 100 1.32 22.81 0.09
N ALA A 101 2.04 23.61 -0.71
CA ALA A 101 3.45 23.57 -1.12
C ALA A 101 3.78 22.55 -2.22
N GLN A 102 4.10 22.95 -3.46
CA GLN A 102 5.24 23.73 -3.99
C GLN A 102 6.58 22.96 -4.07
N ALA A 103 6.88 22.62 -5.34
CA ALA A 103 8.16 22.58 -6.06
C ALA A 103 9.32 21.65 -5.64
N GLY A 104 9.86 20.98 -6.67
CA GLY A 104 11.16 20.31 -6.67
C GLY A 104 11.39 19.58 -7.99
N SER A 105 11.89 20.29 -9.00
CA SER A 105 12.26 19.79 -10.33
C SER A 105 13.55 18.96 -10.27
N CYS A 106 13.55 17.78 -10.89
CA CYS A 106 14.76 17.18 -11.48
C CYS A 106 14.31 16.22 -12.60
N MET A 107 14.63 16.62 -13.84
CA MET A 107 14.71 15.92 -15.13
C MET A 107 14.37 14.41 -15.12
N ALA A 108 13.32 13.97 -15.87
CA ALA A 108 13.40 13.39 -17.23
C ALA A 108 14.34 12.16 -17.29
N GLU A 109 13.89 10.94 -17.63
CA GLU A 109 13.47 10.56 -18.99
C GLU A 109 12.57 9.31 -19.03
N GLU A 110 11.68 9.34 -20.02
CA GLU A 110 10.91 8.26 -20.67
C GLU A 110 10.00 7.33 -19.85
N VAL A 111 8.80 7.85 -19.62
CA VAL A 111 7.56 7.08 -19.45
C VAL A 111 7.18 6.42 -20.79
N LYS A 112 7.69 5.21 -21.05
CA LYS A 112 7.03 4.28 -21.98
C LYS A 112 6.25 3.26 -21.16
N THR A 113 4.95 3.59 -21.04
CA THR A 113 3.83 2.68 -20.80
C THR A 113 4.16 1.20 -21.02
N LEU A 114 4.48 0.48 -19.96
CA LEU A 114 4.16 -0.95 -19.87
C LEU A 114 3.10 -1.11 -18.80
N LYS A 115 1.87 -0.86 -19.25
CA LYS A 115 0.69 -1.50 -18.70
C LYS A 115 0.91 -3.02 -18.85
N GLN A 116 0.89 -3.70 -17.72
CA GLN A 116 0.54 -5.11 -17.50
C GLN A 116 1.65 -6.17 -17.68
N PRO A 117 1.54 -7.34 -17.00
CA PRO A 117 0.74 -7.70 -15.82
C PRO A 117 1.55 -8.40 -14.70
N TYR A 118 0.92 -8.55 -13.53
CA TYR A 118 1.16 -9.71 -12.67
C TYR A 118 0.90 -10.97 -13.52
N ILE A 119 1.97 -11.63 -13.96
CA ILE A 119 1.91 -12.93 -14.64
C ILE A 119 1.89 -13.99 -13.53
N GLY A 120 0.86 -14.84 -13.59
CA GLY A 120 0.62 -15.94 -12.65
C GLY A 120 1.57 -17.10 -12.80
#